data_AF-A0A349TY14-F1
#
_entry.id   AF-A0A349TY14-F1
#
_cell.length_a   1.000
_cell.length_b   1.000
_cell.length_c   1.000
_cell.angle_alpha   90.00
_cell.angle_beta   90.00
_cell.angle_gamma   90.00
#
_symmetry.space_group_name_H-M   'P 1'
#
loop_
_entity.id
_entity.type
_entity.pdbx_description
1 polymer ?
#
loop_
_entity_poly.entity_id
_entity_poly.type
_entity_poly.pdbx_seq_one_letter_code
_entity_poly.pdbx_strand_id
1 'polypeptide(L)'
;MKAYLAMTITTTHHLIRDLVAQAPFLQPLDLFAHIAEYDFSDDTHLYNFANDAPTRRMVARVLGTLAREGRIAEGDVIPIMSKLLSVRGFYGTYCQMMVYAWMQENNIDFNAEVWIPGAGLINENDVALDGRFNATDALFEVKAMGIQNKLKSDFIEKLKPHFPGHVILVDGRDDSAFSDIADKALSKTREIAKALQHQNHVEIEGLGWIVRKEPHGKTLYTSTTEFDPYLFAEQNQLFAYRHCSQFVLGHPFILVCVYSGDFGSSVLTTNFEGMRDVALRALARRSFIAFSGNPEKAHHYDPKAGPGHTLGDACAALSGILFLKAKSFDANLYLNPNARHPVTPDGLGRIFHATRMRIDDFSHDNY
;
A
#
# COMPACT_ATOMS: atom_id res chain seq x y z
N MET A 1 -37.26 18.23 -4.69
CA MET A 1 -36.02 17.65 -5.23
C MET A 1 -35.95 16.21 -4.73
N LYS A 2 -36.35 15.22 -5.54
CA LYS A 2 -36.26 13.81 -5.14
C LYS A 2 -34.78 13.45 -5.10
N ALA A 3 -34.24 13.21 -3.90
CA ALA A 3 -32.94 12.57 -3.77
C ALA A 3 -33.08 11.19 -4.44
N TYR A 4 -32.44 11.02 -5.59
CA TYR A 4 -32.19 9.69 -6.12
C TYR A 4 -31.33 9.00 -5.07
N LEU A 5 -31.90 8.06 -4.34
CA LEU A 5 -31.13 7.11 -3.55
C LEU A 5 -30.22 6.41 -4.55
N ALA A 6 -28.94 6.76 -4.53
CA ALA A 6 -27.94 6.08 -5.34
C ALA A 6 -28.02 4.59 -4.98
N MET A 7 -28.19 3.74 -5.99
CA MET A 7 -28.29 2.31 -5.78
C MET A 7 -26.98 1.82 -5.17
N THR A 8 -27.05 1.20 -3.99
CA THR A 8 -25.88 0.62 -3.32
C THR A 8 -25.29 -0.48 -4.20
N ILE A 9 -23.97 -0.44 -4.41
CA ILE A 9 -23.24 -1.43 -5.19
C ILE A 9 -22.67 -2.47 -4.22
N THR A 10 -23.08 -3.73 -4.35
CA THR A 10 -22.70 -4.85 -3.47
C THR A 10 -22.04 -6.02 -4.21
N THR A 11 -22.19 -6.10 -5.54
CA THR A 11 -21.61 -7.19 -6.34
C THR A 11 -20.60 -6.69 -7.36
N THR A 12 -19.63 -7.53 -7.71
CA THR A 12 -18.61 -7.19 -8.71
C THR A 12 -19.21 -6.88 -10.06
N HIS A 13 -20.25 -7.59 -10.50
CA HIS A 13 -20.88 -7.31 -11.79
C HIS A 13 -21.63 -5.98 -11.82
N HIS A 14 -22.26 -5.57 -10.71
CA HIS A 14 -22.80 -4.21 -10.60
C HIS A 14 -21.71 -3.14 -10.66
N LEU A 15 -20.58 -3.37 -9.99
CA LEU A 15 -19.44 -2.47 -10.01
C LEU A 15 -18.80 -2.39 -11.41
N ILE A 16 -18.65 -3.51 -12.11
CA ILE A 16 -18.17 -3.55 -13.50
C ILE A 16 -19.08 -2.73 -14.40
N ARG A 17 -20.41 -2.90 -14.29
CA ARG A 17 -21.38 -2.14 -15.09
C ARG A 17 -21.23 -0.64 -14.89
N ASP A 18 -21.06 -0.19 -13.65
CA ASP A 18 -20.84 1.21 -13.31
C ASP A 18 -19.51 1.75 -13.87
N LEU A 19 -18.43 0.98 -13.76
CA LEU A 19 -17.11 1.36 -14.29
C LEU A 19 -17.11 1.42 -15.83
N VAL A 20 -17.73 0.45 -16.51
CA VAL A 20 -17.90 0.45 -17.98
C VAL A 20 -18.72 1.66 -18.44
N ALA A 21 -19.76 2.04 -17.70
CA ALA A 21 -20.55 3.23 -18.02
C ALA A 21 -19.73 4.53 -17.91
N GLN A 22 -18.75 4.57 -17.01
CA GLN A 22 -17.84 5.72 -16.84
C GLN A 22 -16.65 5.70 -17.80
N ALA A 23 -16.25 4.51 -18.25
CA ALA A 23 -15.11 4.28 -19.14
C ALA A 23 -15.50 3.29 -20.26
N PRO A 24 -16.14 3.77 -21.34
CA PRO A 24 -16.66 2.90 -22.40
C PRO A 24 -15.61 2.03 -23.10
N PHE A 25 -14.32 2.40 -23.06
CA PHE A 25 -13.24 1.59 -23.61
C PHE A 25 -13.09 0.22 -22.91
N LEU A 26 -13.65 0.06 -21.70
CA LEU A 26 -13.69 -1.23 -20.99
C LEU A 26 -14.73 -2.19 -21.57
N GLN A 27 -15.71 -1.70 -22.33
CA GLN A 27 -16.78 -2.53 -22.92
C GLN A 27 -16.25 -3.67 -23.82
N PRO A 28 -15.33 -3.45 -24.78
CA PRO A 28 -14.80 -4.54 -25.62
C PRO A 28 -13.98 -5.59 -24.85
N LEU A 29 -13.54 -5.29 -23.63
CA LEU A 29 -12.74 -6.22 -22.81
C LEU A 29 -13.57 -7.35 -22.19
N ASP A 30 -14.89 -7.28 -22.28
CA ASP A 30 -15.84 -8.26 -21.74
C ASP A 30 -15.48 -8.72 -20.30
N LEU A 31 -15.30 -7.75 -19.39
CA LEU A 31 -14.87 -8.03 -18.02
C LEU A 31 -15.79 -9.03 -17.28
N PHE A 32 -17.05 -9.16 -17.69
CA PHE A 32 -18.00 -10.13 -17.14
C PHE A 32 -17.59 -11.58 -17.43
N ALA A 33 -16.93 -11.85 -18.55
CA ALA A 33 -16.42 -13.18 -18.89
C ALA A 33 -15.15 -13.56 -18.10
N HIS A 34 -14.41 -12.56 -17.60
CA HIS A 34 -13.13 -12.77 -16.92
C HIS A 34 -13.21 -12.66 -15.39
N ILE A 35 -14.19 -11.92 -14.88
CA ILE A 35 -14.32 -11.62 -13.45
C ILE A 35 -15.63 -12.21 -12.94
N ALA A 36 -15.52 -13.20 -12.05
CA ALA A 36 -16.68 -13.85 -11.46
C ALA A 36 -17.54 -12.88 -10.65
N GLU A 37 -18.85 -13.08 -10.69
CA GLU A 37 -19.76 -12.38 -9.80
C GLU A 37 -19.56 -12.89 -8.37
N TYR A 38 -19.41 -11.97 -7.42
CA TYR A 38 -19.53 -12.28 -6.00
C TYR A 38 -20.05 -11.07 -5.23
N ASP A 39 -20.64 -11.35 -4.08
CA ASP A 39 -21.09 -10.34 -3.12
C ASP A 39 -19.92 -9.95 -2.19
N PHE A 40 -19.58 -8.66 -2.18
CA PHE A 40 -18.54 -8.09 -1.34
C PHE A 40 -19.10 -7.23 -0.21
N SER A 41 -20.39 -7.36 0.13
CA SER A 41 -21.02 -6.57 1.20
C SER A 41 -20.31 -6.68 2.54
N ASP A 42 -19.67 -7.83 2.81
CA ASP A 42 -18.91 -8.07 4.03
C ASP A 42 -17.45 -7.58 3.94
N ASP A 43 -16.94 -7.25 2.74
CA ASP A 43 -15.63 -6.60 2.58
C ASP A 43 -15.79 -5.08 2.65
N THR A 44 -15.55 -4.53 3.84
CA THR A 44 -15.73 -3.10 4.10
C THR A 44 -14.94 -2.22 3.13
N HIS A 45 -13.75 -2.62 2.70
CA HIS A 45 -12.90 -1.76 1.87
C HIS A 45 -13.35 -1.75 0.41
N LEU A 46 -13.60 -2.93 -0.16
CA LEU A 46 -14.11 -3.03 -1.52
C LEU A 46 -15.53 -2.45 -1.61
N TYR A 47 -16.36 -2.68 -0.59
CA TYR A 47 -17.68 -2.06 -0.47
C TYR A 47 -17.59 -0.53 -0.43
N ASN A 48 -16.70 0.03 0.37
CA ASN A 48 -16.50 1.48 0.46
C ASN A 48 -16.06 2.05 -0.90
N PHE A 49 -15.11 1.40 -1.58
CA PHE A 49 -14.71 1.80 -2.94
C PHE A 49 -15.87 1.71 -3.94
N ALA A 50 -16.61 0.60 -3.91
CA ALA A 50 -17.76 0.38 -4.77
C ALA A 50 -18.84 1.45 -4.60
N ASN A 51 -18.90 2.12 -3.44
CA ASN A 51 -19.86 3.16 -3.13
C ASN A 51 -19.26 4.59 -3.08
N ASP A 52 -17.94 4.75 -3.24
CA ASP A 52 -17.24 6.04 -3.36
C ASP A 52 -17.16 6.52 -4.82
N ALA A 53 -18.20 7.22 -5.28
CA ALA A 53 -18.33 7.63 -6.68
C ALA A 53 -17.18 8.53 -7.20
N PRO A 54 -16.66 9.51 -6.43
CA PRO A 54 -15.43 10.22 -6.79
C PRO A 54 -14.26 9.31 -7.13
N THR A 55 -14.00 8.30 -6.29
CA THR A 55 -12.85 7.41 -6.46
C THR A 55 -13.04 6.46 -7.65
N ARG A 56 -14.25 5.97 -7.90
CA ARG A 56 -14.53 5.16 -9.10
C ARG A 56 -14.35 5.96 -10.40
N ARG A 57 -14.80 7.22 -10.42
CA ARG A 57 -14.55 8.13 -11.56
C ARG A 57 -13.08 8.37 -11.80
N MET A 58 -12.30 8.52 -10.73
CA MET A 58 -10.85 8.67 -10.82
C MET A 58 -10.21 7.43 -11.46
N VAL A 59 -10.54 6.22 -11.00
CA VAL A 59 -10.02 4.97 -11.59
C VAL A 59 -10.41 4.84 -13.05
N ALA A 60 -11.69 5.05 -13.39
CA ALA A 60 -12.17 4.99 -14.77
C ALA A 60 -11.43 5.98 -15.68
N ARG A 61 -11.22 7.21 -15.21
CA ARG A 61 -10.44 8.25 -15.91
C ARG A 61 -8.98 7.84 -16.08
N VAL A 62 -8.34 7.30 -15.04
CA VAL A 62 -6.94 6.88 -15.09
C VAL A 62 -6.72 5.84 -16.16
N LEU A 63 -7.49 4.75 -16.12
CA LEU A 63 -7.36 3.66 -17.08
C LEU A 63 -7.71 4.13 -18.50
N GLY A 64 -8.73 4.97 -18.66
CA GLY A 64 -9.10 5.52 -19.96
C GLY A 64 -8.04 6.42 -20.57
N THR A 65 -7.37 7.23 -19.76
CA THR A 65 -6.22 8.04 -20.21
C THR A 65 -5.05 7.15 -20.61
N LEU A 66 -4.68 6.17 -19.77
CA LEU A 66 -3.56 5.26 -20.08
C LEU A 66 -3.81 4.48 -21.37
N ALA A 67 -5.01 3.92 -21.55
CA ALA A 67 -5.36 3.16 -22.75
C ALA A 67 -5.34 4.03 -24.01
N ARG A 68 -5.95 5.23 -23.96
CA ARG A 68 -6.01 6.16 -25.09
C ARG A 68 -4.63 6.68 -25.51
N GLU A 69 -3.73 6.85 -24.55
CA GLU A 69 -2.36 7.32 -24.80
C GLU A 69 -1.39 6.19 -25.14
N GLY A 70 -1.85 4.93 -25.17
CA GLY A 70 -0.98 3.78 -25.43
C GLY A 70 0.06 3.52 -24.34
N ARG A 71 -0.20 3.99 -23.11
CA ARG A 71 0.67 3.85 -21.94
C ARG A 71 0.42 2.58 -21.13
N ILE A 72 -0.57 1.80 -21.53
CA ILE A 72 -0.87 0.45 -21.03
C ILE A 72 -1.40 -0.40 -22.20
N ALA A 73 -1.01 -1.68 -22.28
CA ALA A 73 -1.56 -2.56 -23.30
C ALA A 73 -2.95 -3.06 -22.89
N GLU A 74 -3.81 -3.30 -23.89
CA GLU A 74 -5.18 -3.79 -23.67
C GLU A 74 -5.21 -5.10 -22.86
N GLY A 75 -4.26 -6.00 -23.13
CA GLY A 75 -4.11 -7.27 -22.43
C GLY A 75 -3.79 -7.14 -20.94
N ASP A 76 -3.24 -6.00 -20.50
CA ASP A 76 -2.87 -5.77 -19.10
C ASP A 76 -4.02 -5.16 -18.28
N VAL A 77 -5.01 -4.57 -18.95
CA VAL A 77 -6.17 -3.96 -18.28
C VAL A 77 -7.02 -5.03 -17.58
N ILE A 78 -7.24 -6.19 -18.20
CA ILE A 78 -8.05 -7.28 -17.61
C ILE A 78 -7.42 -7.79 -16.29
N PRO A 79 -6.12 -8.13 -16.23
CA PRO A 79 -5.44 -8.46 -14.98
C PRO A 79 -5.55 -7.39 -13.89
N ILE A 80 -5.36 -6.10 -14.23
CA ILE A 80 -5.51 -4.99 -13.28
C ILE A 80 -6.94 -4.96 -12.73
N MET A 81 -7.94 -4.99 -13.60
CA MET A 81 -9.35 -4.97 -13.21
C MET A 81 -9.71 -6.20 -12.36
N SER A 82 -9.20 -7.37 -12.71
CA SER A 82 -9.42 -8.61 -11.94
C SER A 82 -8.85 -8.48 -10.52
N LYS A 83 -7.65 -7.92 -10.36
CA LYS A 83 -7.05 -7.68 -9.04
C LYS A 83 -7.81 -6.60 -8.27
N LEU A 84 -8.11 -5.46 -8.89
CA LEU A 84 -8.85 -4.34 -8.28
C LEU A 84 -10.23 -4.79 -7.78
N LEU A 85 -10.91 -5.66 -8.50
CA LEU A 85 -12.25 -6.13 -8.13
C LEU A 85 -12.23 -7.41 -7.29
N SER A 86 -11.07 -7.80 -6.74
CA SER A 86 -10.93 -8.98 -5.87
C SER A 86 -10.58 -8.57 -4.44
N VAL A 87 -11.16 -9.25 -3.45
CA VAL A 87 -10.83 -9.07 -2.02
C VAL A 87 -9.31 -9.14 -1.77
N ARG A 88 -8.62 -10.09 -2.39
CA ARG A 88 -7.18 -10.32 -2.18
C ARG A 88 -6.30 -9.28 -2.88
N GLY A 89 -6.67 -8.85 -4.08
CA GLY A 89 -5.87 -7.95 -4.91
C GLY A 89 -6.19 -6.47 -4.73
N PHE A 90 -7.37 -6.14 -4.19
CA PHE A 90 -7.93 -4.79 -4.21
C PHE A 90 -6.97 -3.75 -3.66
N TYR A 91 -6.41 -3.97 -2.46
CA TYR A 91 -5.63 -2.93 -1.79
C TYR A 91 -4.36 -2.52 -2.57
N GLY A 92 -3.60 -3.50 -3.06
CA GLY A 92 -2.39 -3.23 -3.84
C GLY A 92 -2.72 -2.51 -5.15
N THR A 93 -3.71 -3.00 -5.89
CA THR A 93 -4.10 -2.38 -7.16
C THR A 93 -4.78 -1.03 -6.97
N TYR A 94 -5.54 -0.83 -5.89
CA TYR A 94 -6.05 0.50 -5.52
C TYR A 94 -4.90 1.50 -5.33
N CYS A 95 -3.86 1.12 -4.56
CA CYS A 95 -2.69 1.96 -4.36
C CYS A 95 -1.98 2.28 -5.69
N GLN A 96 -1.84 1.30 -6.58
CA GLN A 96 -1.32 1.47 -7.93
C GLN A 96 -2.14 2.51 -8.71
N MET A 97 -3.48 2.42 -8.69
CA MET A 97 -4.36 3.41 -9.34
C MET A 97 -4.21 4.81 -8.75
N MET A 98 -4.00 4.94 -7.43
CA MET A 98 -3.76 6.24 -6.80
C MET A 98 -2.45 6.88 -7.27
N VAL A 99 -1.41 6.07 -7.50
CA VAL A 99 -0.12 6.54 -8.03
C VAL A 99 -0.29 7.03 -9.46
N TYR A 100 -0.97 6.27 -10.32
CA TYR A 100 -1.24 6.72 -11.69
C TYR A 100 -2.10 7.97 -11.74
N ALA A 101 -3.12 8.08 -10.87
CA ALA A 101 -3.91 9.29 -10.73
C ALA A 101 -3.05 10.51 -10.35
N TRP A 102 -2.19 10.34 -9.35
CA TRP A 102 -1.26 11.38 -8.92
C TRP A 102 -0.32 11.82 -10.05
N MET A 103 0.24 10.87 -10.79
CA MET A 103 1.12 11.15 -11.92
C MET A 103 0.39 11.92 -13.03
N GLN A 104 -0.83 11.51 -13.39
CA GLN A 104 -1.64 12.22 -14.38
C GLN A 104 -1.99 13.64 -13.93
N GLU A 105 -2.37 13.84 -12.67
CA GLU A 105 -2.70 15.17 -12.14
C GLU A 105 -1.51 16.11 -12.05
N ASN A 106 -0.29 15.57 -11.98
CA ASN A 106 0.96 16.33 -11.95
C ASN A 106 1.68 16.35 -13.30
N ASN A 107 1.05 15.89 -14.39
CA ASN A 107 1.63 15.80 -15.73
C ASN A 107 2.99 15.06 -15.77
N ILE A 108 3.14 14.04 -14.93
CA ILE A 108 4.31 13.17 -14.93
C ILE A 108 4.17 12.20 -16.10
N ASP A 109 5.19 12.12 -16.95
CA ASP A 109 5.21 11.23 -18.11
C ASP A 109 5.76 9.84 -17.74
N PHE A 110 4.94 8.80 -17.93
CA PHE A 110 5.27 7.43 -17.58
C PHE A 110 4.57 6.40 -18.49
N ASN A 111 5.11 5.18 -18.49
CA ASN A 111 4.46 3.98 -19.02
C ASN A 111 4.13 3.03 -17.86
N ALA A 112 2.95 2.42 -17.89
CA ALA A 112 2.50 1.44 -16.91
C ALA A 112 2.85 0.01 -17.36
N GLU A 113 2.91 -0.94 -16.41
CA GLU A 113 3.06 -2.38 -16.65
C GLU A 113 4.27 -2.72 -17.54
N VAL A 114 5.46 -2.32 -17.09
CA VAL A 114 6.71 -2.44 -17.88
C VAL A 114 7.35 -3.80 -17.64
N TRP A 115 7.50 -4.58 -18.72
CA TRP A 115 8.16 -5.88 -18.68
C TRP A 115 9.68 -5.76 -18.51
N ILE A 116 10.22 -6.42 -17.49
CA ILE A 116 11.66 -6.50 -17.22
C ILE A 116 12.10 -7.97 -17.24
N PRO A 117 13.07 -8.33 -18.09
CA PRO A 117 13.66 -9.68 -18.07
C PRO A 117 14.38 -9.98 -16.75
N GLY A 118 14.32 -11.24 -16.30
CA GLY A 118 14.93 -11.68 -15.04
C GLY A 118 16.41 -11.32 -14.88
N ALA A 119 17.17 -11.33 -15.98
CA ALA A 119 18.60 -10.95 -15.97
C ALA A 119 18.86 -9.50 -15.52
N GLY A 120 17.85 -8.62 -15.57
CA GLY A 120 17.92 -7.24 -15.10
C GLY A 120 17.46 -7.03 -13.66
N LEU A 121 17.09 -8.10 -12.95
CA LEU A 121 16.44 -8.07 -11.64
C LEU A 121 17.29 -8.81 -10.59
N ILE A 122 16.92 -8.64 -9.32
CA ILE A 122 17.41 -9.48 -8.21
C ILE A 122 16.84 -10.91 -8.30
N ASN A 123 15.74 -11.11 -9.02
CA ASN A 123 15.20 -12.44 -9.29
C ASN A 123 15.87 -13.09 -10.52
N GLU A 124 15.42 -14.28 -10.87
CA GLU A 124 15.83 -14.95 -12.13
C GLU A 124 14.67 -15.06 -13.15
N ASN A 125 13.49 -14.52 -12.82
CA ASN A 125 12.27 -14.66 -13.62
C ASN A 125 11.79 -13.29 -14.12
N ASP A 126 11.24 -13.24 -15.32
CA ASP A 126 10.70 -11.98 -15.82
C ASP A 126 9.54 -11.45 -14.95
N VAL A 127 9.45 -10.11 -14.82
CA VAL A 127 8.45 -9.42 -14.02
C VAL A 127 7.89 -8.22 -14.78
N ALA A 128 6.59 -8.00 -14.68
CA ALA A 128 5.97 -6.72 -14.98
C ALA A 128 6.09 -5.81 -13.75
N LEU A 129 6.80 -4.70 -13.89
CA LEU A 129 6.83 -3.62 -12.90
C LEU A 129 5.68 -2.65 -13.14
N ASP A 130 5.26 -1.95 -12.08
CA ASP A 130 4.17 -0.97 -12.20
C ASP A 130 4.49 0.16 -13.18
N GLY A 131 5.75 0.57 -13.37
CA GLY A 131 6.05 1.42 -14.50
C GLY A 131 7.46 1.98 -14.64
N ARG A 132 7.58 2.92 -15.59
CA ARG A 132 8.80 3.64 -15.95
C ARG A 132 8.52 5.11 -16.15
N PHE A 133 9.37 5.98 -15.61
CA PHE A 133 9.38 7.41 -15.94
C PHE A 133 10.09 7.64 -17.27
N ASN A 134 9.39 8.18 -18.26
CA ASN A 134 9.91 8.34 -19.62
C ASN A 134 11.03 9.39 -19.71
N ALA A 135 11.11 10.31 -18.75
CA ALA A 135 12.09 11.40 -18.75
C ALA A 135 13.52 10.98 -18.33
N THR A 136 13.68 9.86 -17.61
CA THR A 136 14.96 9.46 -16.99
C THR A 136 15.22 7.95 -17.00
N ASP A 137 14.28 7.17 -17.53
CA ASP A 137 14.28 5.71 -17.51
C ASP A 137 14.31 5.08 -16.11
N ALA A 138 14.05 5.87 -15.07
CA ALA A 138 13.84 5.34 -13.73
C ALA A 138 12.60 4.45 -13.71
N LEU A 139 12.75 3.26 -13.13
CA LEU A 139 11.70 2.26 -12.97
C LEU A 139 11.07 2.41 -11.58
N PHE A 140 9.81 2.01 -11.44
CA PHE A 140 9.14 2.05 -10.16
C PHE A 140 8.20 0.86 -9.93
N GLU A 141 8.00 0.55 -8.66
CA GLU A 141 7.05 -0.43 -8.16
C GLU A 141 6.25 0.21 -7.02
N VAL A 142 4.95 -0.06 -6.98
CA VAL A 142 4.03 0.45 -5.98
C VAL A 142 3.81 -0.59 -4.88
N LYS A 143 3.99 -0.18 -3.63
CA LYS A 143 3.66 -1.00 -2.45
C LYS A 143 2.66 -0.30 -1.56
N ALA A 144 1.64 -1.02 -1.16
CA ALA A 144 0.71 -0.57 -0.14
C ALA A 144 1.40 -0.58 1.25
N MET A 145 1.28 0.52 1.98
CA MET A 145 1.86 0.74 3.30
C MET A 145 0.77 1.13 4.30
N GLY A 146 0.99 0.82 5.58
CA GLY A 146 0.02 1.12 6.64
C GLY A 146 -1.04 0.04 6.82
N ILE A 147 -0.79 -1.17 6.30
CA ILE A 147 -1.68 -2.33 6.42
C ILE A 147 -1.90 -2.76 7.88
N GLN A 148 -1.07 -2.31 8.82
CA GLN A 148 -1.22 -2.59 10.25
C GLN A 148 -2.62 -2.21 10.76
N ASN A 149 -3.16 -1.05 10.36
CA ASN A 149 -4.49 -0.61 10.78
C ASN A 149 -5.59 -1.43 10.13
N LYS A 150 -5.38 -1.83 8.87
CA LYS A 150 -6.26 -2.78 8.21
C LYS A 150 -6.30 -4.09 8.99
N LEU A 151 -5.15 -4.64 9.38
CA LEU A 151 -5.11 -5.88 10.17
C LEU A 151 -5.74 -5.72 11.55
N LYS A 152 -5.57 -4.57 12.21
CA LYS A 152 -6.26 -4.24 13.48
C LYS A 152 -7.78 -4.21 13.27
N SER A 153 -8.24 -3.62 12.18
CA SER A 153 -9.66 -3.55 11.81
C SER A 153 -10.20 -4.95 11.48
N ASP A 154 -9.51 -5.72 10.64
CA ASP A 154 -9.84 -7.12 10.32
C ASP A 154 -9.91 -7.99 11.59
N PHE A 155 -9.01 -7.76 12.56
CA PHE A 155 -9.01 -8.44 13.84
C PHE A 155 -10.25 -8.10 14.66
N ILE A 156 -10.61 -6.81 14.76
CA ILE A 156 -11.83 -6.35 15.43
C ILE A 156 -13.08 -6.94 14.76
N GLU A 157 -13.18 -6.88 13.43
CA GLU A 157 -14.32 -7.44 12.69
C GLU A 157 -14.47 -8.94 12.92
N LYS A 158 -13.36 -9.69 12.98
CA LYS A 158 -13.41 -11.14 13.30
C LYS A 158 -13.84 -11.43 14.74
N LEU A 159 -13.64 -10.50 15.68
CA LEU A 159 -14.11 -10.66 17.05
C LEU A 159 -15.60 -10.33 17.21
N LYS A 160 -16.14 -9.37 16.47
CA LYS A 160 -17.52 -8.88 16.62
C LYS A 160 -18.60 -9.99 16.64
N PRO A 161 -18.58 -11.01 15.75
CA PRO A 161 -19.59 -12.07 15.76
C PRO A 161 -19.67 -12.86 17.07
N HIS A 162 -18.58 -12.88 17.86
CA HIS A 162 -18.55 -13.57 19.15
C HIS A 162 -19.23 -12.80 20.29
N PHE A 163 -19.48 -11.51 20.11
CA PHE A 163 -19.99 -10.62 21.17
C PHE A 163 -21.14 -9.74 20.68
N PRO A 164 -22.29 -10.33 20.29
CA PRO A 164 -23.45 -9.54 19.92
C PRO A 164 -23.84 -8.60 21.07
N GLY A 165 -24.14 -7.34 20.73
CA GLY A 165 -24.47 -6.30 21.71
C GLY A 165 -23.27 -5.69 22.43
N HIS A 166 -22.03 -5.95 21.98
CA HIS A 166 -20.83 -5.31 22.49
C HIS A 166 -20.02 -4.64 21.37
N VAL A 167 -19.37 -3.53 21.72
CA VAL A 167 -18.33 -2.89 20.93
C VAL A 167 -16.99 -3.48 21.36
N ILE A 168 -16.16 -3.85 20.39
CA ILE A 168 -14.78 -4.26 20.62
C ILE A 168 -13.87 -3.06 20.40
N LEU A 169 -13.02 -2.78 21.38
CA LEU A 169 -12.02 -1.70 21.36
C LEU A 169 -10.63 -2.31 21.52
N VAL A 170 -9.62 -1.69 20.92
CA VAL A 170 -8.22 -2.13 21.03
C VAL A 170 -7.35 -0.93 21.35
N ASP A 171 -6.91 -0.86 22.60
CA ASP A 171 -5.95 0.13 23.07
C ASP A 171 -4.52 -0.37 22.88
N GLY A 172 -3.58 0.56 22.88
CA GLY A 172 -2.14 0.26 22.89
C GLY A 172 -1.42 0.74 21.65
N ARG A 173 -0.38 0.02 21.27
CA ARG A 173 0.62 0.51 20.31
C ARG A 173 0.21 0.34 18.86
N ASP A 174 0.40 1.36 18.03
CA ASP A 174 0.17 1.32 16.58
C ASP A 174 1.49 1.25 15.76
N ASP A 175 2.62 1.01 16.43
CA ASP A 175 3.97 0.93 15.83
C ASP A 175 4.48 -0.52 15.61
N SER A 176 3.63 -1.51 15.86
CA SER A 176 3.95 -2.94 15.72
C SER A 176 4.22 -3.35 14.26
N ALA A 177 5.06 -4.38 14.07
CA ALA A 177 5.27 -4.97 12.75
C ALA A 177 4.01 -5.69 12.25
N PHE A 178 3.80 -5.66 10.93
CA PHE A 178 2.70 -6.38 10.27
C PHE A 178 2.65 -7.88 10.65
N SER A 179 3.82 -8.54 10.70
CA SER A 179 3.94 -9.98 10.97
C SER A 179 3.50 -10.30 12.39
N ASP A 180 3.88 -9.46 13.35
CA ASP A 180 3.46 -9.63 14.74
C ASP A 180 1.94 -9.52 14.89
N ILE A 181 1.27 -8.60 14.18
CA ILE A 181 -0.18 -8.47 14.24
C ILE A 181 -0.85 -9.73 13.65
N ALA A 182 -0.35 -10.21 12.51
CA ALA A 182 -0.85 -11.43 11.90
C ALA A 182 -0.70 -12.64 12.83
N ASP A 183 0.48 -12.82 13.42
CA ASP A 183 0.83 -13.98 14.23
C ASP A 183 0.21 -13.93 15.63
N LYS A 184 0.22 -12.76 16.29
CA LYS A 184 -0.19 -12.63 17.70
C LYS A 184 -1.67 -12.29 17.87
N ALA A 185 -2.31 -11.61 16.91
CA ALA A 185 -3.73 -11.23 17.00
C ALA A 185 -4.62 -12.04 16.03
N LEU A 186 -4.34 -12.00 14.72
CA LEU A 186 -5.21 -12.64 13.73
C LEU A 186 -5.20 -14.17 13.81
N SER A 187 -4.04 -14.80 14.02
CA SER A 187 -3.96 -16.26 14.16
C SER A 187 -4.63 -16.75 15.45
N LYS A 188 -4.65 -15.91 16.50
CA LYS A 188 -5.16 -16.22 17.83
C LYS A 188 -6.56 -15.70 18.12
N THR A 189 -7.29 -15.21 17.11
CA THR A 189 -8.61 -14.58 17.31
C THR A 189 -9.58 -15.45 18.13
N ARG A 190 -9.64 -16.76 17.87
CA ARG A 190 -10.54 -17.68 18.60
C ARG A 190 -10.14 -17.85 20.07
N GLU A 191 -8.85 -17.87 20.36
CA GLU A 191 -8.33 -17.96 21.73
C GLU A 191 -8.67 -16.68 22.51
N ILE A 192 -8.41 -15.52 21.89
CA ILE A 192 -8.73 -14.21 22.47
C ILE A 192 -10.24 -14.06 22.69
N ALA A 193 -11.07 -14.51 21.75
CA ALA A 193 -12.52 -14.53 21.92
C ALA A 193 -12.96 -15.39 23.12
N LYS A 194 -12.37 -16.57 23.33
CA LYS A 194 -12.67 -17.39 24.51
C LYS A 194 -12.28 -16.68 25.80
N ALA A 195 -11.11 -16.05 25.86
CA ALA A 195 -10.68 -15.30 27.04
C ALA A 195 -11.62 -14.12 27.35
N LEU A 196 -12.03 -13.36 26.32
CA LEU A 196 -13.00 -12.27 26.42
C LEU A 196 -14.43 -12.75 26.77
N GLN A 197 -14.77 -14.04 26.71
CA GLN A 197 -16.05 -14.52 27.24
C GLN A 197 -16.07 -14.45 28.77
N HIS A 198 -14.93 -14.68 29.42
CA HIS A 198 -14.80 -14.73 30.88
C HIS A 198 -14.33 -13.41 31.50
N GLN A 199 -13.73 -12.52 30.72
CA GLN A 199 -13.18 -11.24 31.17
C GLN A 199 -13.62 -10.10 30.25
N ASN A 200 -13.59 -8.85 30.73
CA ASN A 200 -13.95 -7.68 29.90
C ASN A 200 -12.77 -7.13 29.09
N HIS A 201 -11.55 -7.58 29.39
CA HIS A 201 -10.37 -7.23 28.62
C HIS A 201 -9.40 -8.41 28.55
N VAL A 202 -8.56 -8.40 27.51
CA VAL A 202 -7.46 -9.35 27.30
C VAL A 202 -6.26 -8.57 26.76
N GLU A 203 -5.09 -8.80 27.34
CA GLU A 203 -3.84 -8.27 26.82
C GLU A 203 -3.25 -9.23 25.79
N ILE A 204 -2.75 -8.68 24.68
CA ILE A 204 -1.96 -9.43 23.69
C ILE A 204 -0.50 -9.09 23.90
N GLU A 205 0.16 -9.90 24.72
CA GLU A 205 1.59 -9.78 25.00
C GLU A 205 2.41 -9.76 23.69
N GLY A 206 3.40 -8.87 23.64
CA GLY A 206 4.26 -8.68 22.46
C GLY A 206 3.65 -7.83 21.33
N LEU A 207 2.39 -7.39 21.44
CA LEU A 207 1.84 -6.24 20.70
C LEU A 207 1.63 -5.03 21.61
N GLY A 208 1.57 -5.24 22.93
CA GLY A 208 1.17 -4.21 23.88
C GLY A 208 -0.26 -3.74 23.61
N TRP A 209 -1.13 -4.63 23.12
CA TRP A 209 -2.54 -4.35 22.86
C TRP A 209 -3.40 -4.79 24.02
N ILE A 210 -4.39 -3.98 24.37
CA ILE A 210 -5.45 -4.34 25.31
C ILE A 210 -6.76 -4.37 24.54
N VAL A 211 -7.30 -5.56 24.33
CA VAL A 211 -8.60 -5.77 23.69
C VAL A 211 -9.67 -5.68 24.76
N ARG A 212 -10.64 -4.79 24.60
CA ARG A 212 -11.77 -4.61 25.52
C ARG A 212 -13.09 -4.90 24.82
N LYS A 213 -14.03 -5.52 25.53
CA LYS A 213 -15.43 -5.56 25.13
C LYS A 213 -16.24 -4.61 26.01
N GLU A 214 -17.05 -3.78 25.39
CA GLU A 214 -17.89 -2.80 26.08
C GLU A 214 -19.34 -3.00 25.66
N PRO A 215 -20.32 -3.03 26.59
CA PRO A 215 -21.73 -3.13 26.22
C PRO A 215 -22.17 -2.00 25.29
N HIS A 216 -23.03 -2.31 24.32
CA HIS A 216 -23.71 -1.31 23.51
C HIS A 216 -24.53 -0.35 24.38
N GLY A 217 -24.78 0.86 23.86
CA GLY A 217 -25.64 1.87 24.50
C GLY A 217 -24.90 2.91 25.34
N LYS A 218 -23.57 2.88 25.42
CA LYS A 218 -22.80 4.01 25.97
C LYS A 218 -22.83 5.20 25.01
N THR A 219 -22.89 6.41 25.56
CA THR A 219 -22.86 7.67 24.79
C THR A 219 -21.50 7.92 24.15
N LEU A 220 -20.42 7.47 24.78
CA LEU A 220 -19.05 7.65 24.32
C LEU A 220 -18.24 6.37 24.56
N TYR A 221 -17.46 5.99 23.55
CA TYR A 221 -16.40 5.00 23.67
C TYR A 221 -15.08 5.71 23.43
N THR A 222 -14.09 5.44 24.27
CA THR A 222 -12.73 5.97 24.12
C THR A 222 -11.77 4.82 23.93
N SER A 223 -10.77 5.05 23.08
CA SER A 223 -9.62 4.18 22.91
C SER A 223 -8.36 5.02 22.90
N THR A 224 -7.29 4.49 23.48
CA THR A 224 -5.99 5.16 23.56
C THR A 224 -5.00 4.42 22.68
N THR A 225 -4.32 5.17 21.83
CA THR A 225 -3.26 4.67 20.96
C THR A 225 -1.94 5.35 21.31
N GLU A 226 -0.87 4.57 21.31
CA GLU A 226 0.52 5.04 21.42
C GLU A 226 1.26 4.81 20.10
N PHE A 227 2.11 5.76 19.73
CA PHE A 227 2.93 5.67 18.52
C PHE A 227 4.28 6.33 18.72
N ASP A 228 5.35 5.55 18.58
CA ASP A 228 6.71 6.08 18.47
C ASP A 228 7.18 5.97 17.01
N PRO A 229 7.51 7.10 16.34
CA PRO A 229 7.93 7.08 14.94
C PRO A 229 9.26 6.34 14.70
N TYR A 230 10.18 6.35 15.65
CA TYR A 230 11.47 5.67 15.53
C TYR A 230 11.34 4.18 15.76
N LEU A 231 10.48 3.79 16.69
CA LEU A 231 10.17 2.39 16.95
C LEU A 231 9.37 1.79 15.81
N PHE A 232 8.41 2.52 15.25
CA PHE A 232 7.74 2.13 14.01
C PHE A 232 8.75 1.86 12.89
N ALA A 233 9.69 2.78 12.68
CA ALA A 233 10.73 2.64 11.66
C ALA A 233 11.65 1.43 11.93
N GLU A 234 11.96 1.15 13.19
CA GLU A 234 12.75 -0.02 13.60
C GLU A 234 12.03 -1.34 13.33
N GLN A 235 10.77 -1.45 13.78
CA GLN A 235 9.97 -2.67 13.61
C GLN A 235 9.64 -2.95 12.14
N ASN A 236 9.64 -1.92 11.30
CA ASN A 236 9.30 -2.02 9.88
C ASN A 236 10.51 -1.81 8.95
N GLN A 237 11.75 -1.81 9.45
CA GLN A 237 12.95 -1.50 8.67
C GLN A 237 13.15 -2.39 7.43
N LEU A 238 12.62 -3.62 7.43
CA LEU A 238 12.68 -4.55 6.30
C LEU A 238 11.52 -4.40 5.29
N PHE A 239 10.60 -3.47 5.53
CA PHE A 239 9.40 -3.29 4.70
C PHE A 239 9.74 -3.10 3.22
N ALA A 240 10.72 -2.26 2.91
CA ALA A 240 11.13 -1.99 1.52
C ALA A 240 11.59 -3.26 0.78
N TYR A 241 12.22 -4.18 1.51
CA TYR A 241 12.84 -5.40 0.96
C TYR A 241 11.91 -6.61 0.88
N ARG A 242 10.68 -6.51 1.40
CA ARG A 242 9.65 -7.52 1.11
C ARG A 242 9.31 -7.43 -0.36
N HIS A 243 9.61 -8.45 -1.16
CA HIS A 243 9.53 -8.38 -2.64
C HIS A 243 10.70 -7.64 -3.30
N CYS A 244 11.91 -7.69 -2.72
CA CYS A 244 13.10 -7.14 -3.37
C CYS A 244 13.48 -7.86 -4.68
N SER A 245 12.88 -9.02 -4.98
CA SER A 245 13.00 -9.72 -6.26
C SER A 245 12.64 -8.84 -7.46
N GLN A 246 11.82 -7.80 -7.26
CA GLN A 246 11.42 -6.85 -8.30
C GLN A 246 12.41 -5.69 -8.47
N PHE A 247 13.45 -5.59 -7.64
CA PHE A 247 14.42 -4.50 -7.76
C PHE A 247 15.32 -4.72 -8.97
N VAL A 248 15.55 -3.66 -9.71
CA VAL A 248 16.33 -3.67 -10.95
C VAL A 248 17.79 -3.36 -10.68
N LEU A 249 18.67 -4.04 -11.40
CA LEU A 249 20.12 -3.97 -11.16
C LEU A 249 20.85 -2.95 -12.05
N GLY A 250 20.22 -2.46 -13.13
CA GLY A 250 20.88 -1.63 -14.15
C GLY A 250 20.28 -0.24 -14.36
N HIS A 251 19.22 0.12 -13.63
CA HIS A 251 18.50 1.38 -13.78
C HIS A 251 18.20 1.98 -12.40
N PRO A 252 17.97 3.30 -12.31
CA PRO A 252 17.42 3.87 -11.09
C PRO A 252 16.05 3.25 -10.77
N PHE A 253 15.85 2.87 -9.52
CA PHE A 253 14.62 2.23 -9.04
C PHE A 253 14.01 3.00 -7.88
N ILE A 254 12.75 3.42 -8.03
CA ILE A 254 12.00 4.12 -6.99
C ILE A 254 10.90 3.21 -6.47
N LEU A 255 10.92 2.90 -5.18
CA LEU A 255 9.81 2.22 -4.52
C LEU A 255 8.74 3.25 -4.12
N VAL A 256 7.53 3.13 -4.63
CA VAL A 256 6.41 4.03 -4.33
C VAL A 256 5.52 3.41 -3.25
N CYS A 257 5.65 3.88 -2.02
CA CYS A 257 4.92 3.41 -0.86
C CYS A 257 3.64 4.25 -0.65
N VAL A 258 2.47 3.64 -0.81
CA VAL A 258 1.18 4.34 -0.76
C VAL A 258 0.43 3.98 0.51
N TYR A 259 -0.07 4.98 1.24
CA TYR A 259 -0.91 4.78 2.42
C TYR A 259 -2.20 5.61 2.30
N SER A 260 -3.30 5.12 2.87
CA SER A 260 -4.62 5.75 2.78
C SER A 260 -5.41 5.56 4.06
N GLY A 261 -6.20 6.59 4.42
CA GLY A 261 -7.16 6.52 5.53
C GLY A 261 -8.36 5.60 5.24
N ASP A 262 -8.60 5.26 3.97
CA ASP A 262 -9.68 4.35 3.57
C ASP A 262 -9.49 2.92 4.11
N PHE A 263 -8.26 2.57 4.53
CA PHE A 263 -7.90 1.27 5.11
C PHE A 263 -7.62 1.34 6.62
N GLY A 264 -8.14 2.39 7.26
CA GLY A 264 -7.97 2.64 8.69
C GLY A 264 -7.29 3.98 8.94
N SER A 265 -7.76 4.68 9.98
CA SER A 265 -7.10 5.88 10.48
C SER A 265 -5.81 5.50 11.20
N SER A 266 -4.74 6.24 10.94
CA SER A 266 -3.48 6.13 11.69
C SER A 266 -2.73 7.44 11.76
N VAL A 267 -1.72 7.45 12.62
CA VAL A 267 -0.73 8.53 12.71
C VAL A 267 -0.11 8.84 11.35
N LEU A 268 0.08 7.84 10.48
CA LEU A 268 0.55 8.06 9.11
C LEU A 268 -0.43 8.89 8.27
N THR A 269 -1.73 8.78 8.50
CA THR A 269 -2.75 9.52 7.72
C THR A 269 -3.06 10.90 8.30
N THR A 270 -2.98 11.07 9.63
CA THR A 270 -3.31 12.33 10.31
C THR A 270 -2.11 13.28 10.43
N ASN A 271 -0.88 12.75 10.46
CA ASN A 271 0.36 13.50 10.70
C ASN A 271 0.30 14.40 11.95
N PHE A 272 -0.29 13.88 13.03
CA PHE A 272 -0.34 14.61 14.30
C PHE A 272 1.07 15.00 14.74
N GLU A 273 1.29 16.28 15.04
CA GLU A 273 2.58 16.86 15.44
C GLU A 273 3.79 16.49 14.54
N GLY A 274 3.56 16.21 13.25
CA GLY A 274 4.64 15.85 12.34
C GLY A 274 5.15 14.41 12.48
N MET A 275 4.51 13.58 13.32
CA MET A 275 4.97 12.21 13.61
C MET A 275 5.09 11.33 12.35
N ARG A 276 4.22 11.51 11.35
CA ARG A 276 4.32 10.81 10.07
C ARG A 276 5.62 11.17 9.37
N ASP A 277 5.93 12.45 9.26
CA ASP A 277 7.11 12.92 8.52
C ASP A 277 8.39 12.38 9.18
N VAL A 278 8.43 12.33 10.53
CA VAL A 278 9.52 11.72 11.30
C VAL A 278 9.60 10.20 11.04
N ALA A 279 8.47 9.49 11.11
CA ALA A 279 8.41 8.04 10.91
C ALA A 279 8.87 7.63 9.50
N LEU A 280 8.39 8.32 8.47
CA LEU A 280 8.72 8.03 7.07
C LEU A 280 10.20 8.30 6.76
N ARG A 281 10.73 9.43 7.25
CA ARG A 281 12.17 9.73 7.14
C ARG A 281 13.00 8.68 7.88
N ALA A 282 12.65 8.34 9.11
CA ALA A 282 13.38 7.34 9.90
C ALA A 282 13.36 5.95 9.23
N LEU A 283 12.22 5.56 8.66
CA LEU A 283 12.09 4.28 7.92
C LEU A 283 12.95 4.27 6.66
N ALA A 284 12.93 5.33 5.86
CA ALA A 284 13.77 5.45 4.67
C ALA A 284 15.26 5.39 5.03
N ARG A 285 15.67 6.17 6.04
CA ARG A 285 17.05 6.19 6.54
C ARG A 285 17.51 4.80 6.96
N ARG A 286 16.71 4.09 7.78
CA ARG A 286 17.03 2.72 8.21
C ARG A 286 17.13 1.77 7.03
N SER A 287 16.23 1.88 6.05
CA SER A 287 16.31 1.07 4.83
C SER A 287 17.65 1.31 4.12
N PHE A 288 18.00 2.56 3.82
CA PHE A 288 19.18 2.89 3.02
C PHE A 288 20.53 2.67 3.70
N ILE A 289 20.61 2.91 5.01
CA ILE A 289 21.89 2.97 5.72
C ILE A 289 22.15 1.69 6.51
N ALA A 290 21.15 1.14 7.23
CA ALA A 290 21.37 0.00 8.12
C ALA A 290 21.67 -1.30 7.38
N PHE A 291 21.24 -1.41 6.11
CA PHE A 291 21.45 -2.59 5.28
C PHE A 291 22.52 -2.41 4.21
N SER A 292 23.23 -1.28 4.21
CA SER A 292 24.34 -1.06 3.30
C SER A 292 25.43 -2.10 3.56
N GLY A 293 25.80 -2.85 2.51
CA GLY A 293 26.79 -3.93 2.61
C GLY A 293 26.37 -5.14 3.45
N ASN A 294 25.08 -5.28 3.81
CA ASN A 294 24.62 -6.43 4.58
C ASN A 294 24.81 -7.74 3.79
N PRO A 295 25.56 -8.72 4.30
CA PRO A 295 25.94 -9.93 3.56
C PRO A 295 24.86 -11.02 3.57
N GLU A 296 23.79 -10.86 4.34
CA GLU A 296 22.71 -11.85 4.39
C GLU A 296 22.04 -12.01 3.04
N LYS A 297 21.55 -13.21 2.75
CA LYS A 297 20.93 -13.53 1.47
C LYS A 297 19.56 -12.87 1.34
N ALA A 298 19.32 -12.20 0.22
CA ALA A 298 18.03 -11.58 -0.08
C ALA A 298 16.88 -12.60 -0.06
N HIS A 299 17.17 -13.85 -0.44
CA HIS A 299 16.22 -14.96 -0.42
C HIS A 299 15.58 -15.23 0.96
N HIS A 300 16.26 -14.89 2.07
CA HIS A 300 15.69 -15.02 3.41
C HIS A 300 14.48 -14.09 3.63
N TYR A 301 14.47 -12.95 2.94
CA TYR A 301 13.45 -11.91 3.08
C TYR A 301 12.43 -11.95 1.95
N ASP A 302 12.84 -12.46 0.79
CA ASP A 302 12.00 -12.67 -0.37
C ASP A 302 12.40 -13.95 -1.10
N PRO A 303 11.64 -15.05 -0.94
CA PRO A 303 11.96 -16.35 -1.56
C PRO A 303 12.03 -16.33 -3.09
N LYS A 304 11.60 -15.25 -3.76
CA LYS A 304 11.73 -15.09 -5.22
C LYS A 304 13.07 -14.47 -5.64
N ALA A 305 13.85 -13.94 -4.70
CA ALA A 305 15.16 -13.40 -5.00
C ALA A 305 16.15 -14.53 -5.36
N GLY A 306 17.02 -14.26 -6.34
CA GLY A 306 18.06 -15.18 -6.76
C GLY A 306 19.07 -15.44 -5.64
N PRO A 307 19.59 -16.67 -5.51
CA PRO A 307 20.47 -17.08 -4.41
C PRO A 307 21.83 -16.36 -4.40
N GLY A 308 22.20 -15.74 -5.52
CA GLY A 308 23.42 -14.95 -5.68
C GLY A 308 23.37 -13.60 -4.93
N HIS A 309 22.18 -13.05 -4.69
CA HIS A 309 22.03 -11.68 -4.19
C HIS A 309 21.95 -11.59 -2.67
N THR A 310 22.53 -10.53 -2.14
CA THR A 310 22.49 -10.16 -0.73
C THR A 310 21.46 -9.06 -0.47
N LEU A 311 21.11 -8.85 0.80
CA LEU A 311 20.31 -7.71 1.20
C LEU A 311 21.03 -6.39 0.92
N GLY A 312 22.38 -6.36 1.01
CA GLY A 312 23.19 -5.23 0.57
C GLY A 312 23.05 -4.92 -0.92
N ASP A 313 22.97 -5.94 -1.78
CA ASP A 313 22.69 -5.75 -3.22
C ASP A 313 21.30 -5.14 -3.44
N ALA A 314 20.29 -5.62 -2.71
CA ALA A 314 18.95 -5.06 -2.75
C ALA A 314 18.90 -3.61 -2.26
N CYS A 315 19.65 -3.29 -1.21
CA CYS A 315 19.80 -1.93 -0.73
C CYS A 315 20.44 -1.03 -1.79
N ALA A 316 21.53 -1.47 -2.44
CA ALA A 316 22.20 -0.70 -3.49
C ALA A 316 21.36 -0.55 -4.76
N ALA A 317 20.47 -1.51 -5.08
CA ALA A 317 19.56 -1.42 -6.22
C ALA A 317 18.45 -0.37 -6.03
N LEU A 318 18.06 -0.08 -4.78
CA LEU A 318 17.00 0.88 -4.45
C LEU A 318 17.53 2.31 -4.47
N SER A 319 17.10 3.12 -5.44
CA SER A 319 17.55 4.50 -5.62
C SER A 319 16.80 5.51 -4.76
N GLY A 320 15.55 5.21 -4.42
CA GLY A 320 14.76 6.05 -3.53
C GLY A 320 13.44 5.41 -3.13
N ILE A 321 12.82 5.99 -2.11
CA ILE A 321 11.48 5.62 -1.64
C ILE A 321 10.60 6.86 -1.69
N LEU A 322 9.53 6.78 -2.48
CA LEU A 322 8.49 7.79 -2.58
C LEU A 322 7.32 7.38 -1.70
N PHE A 323 7.03 8.13 -0.64
CA PHE A 323 5.83 7.94 0.15
C PHE A 323 4.72 8.85 -0.36
N LEU A 324 3.58 8.26 -0.74
CA LEU A 324 2.42 8.96 -1.27
C LEU A 324 1.19 8.74 -0.38
N LYS A 325 0.58 9.81 0.12
CA LYS A 325 -0.72 9.75 0.76
C LYS A 325 -1.82 9.74 -0.30
N ALA A 326 -2.61 8.67 -0.36
CA ALA A 326 -3.74 8.60 -1.27
C ALA A 326 -4.73 9.75 -1.04
N LYS A 327 -5.42 10.16 -2.11
CA LYS A 327 -6.44 11.24 -2.16
C LYS A 327 -5.94 12.66 -1.88
N SER A 328 -5.03 12.90 -0.93
CA SER A 328 -4.43 14.23 -0.72
C SER A 328 -3.21 14.48 -1.58
N PHE A 329 -2.57 13.41 -2.08
CA PHE A 329 -1.37 13.46 -2.90
C PHE A 329 -0.19 14.19 -2.24
N ASP A 330 -0.14 14.15 -0.91
CA ASP A 330 1.05 14.54 -0.16
C ASP A 330 2.15 13.52 -0.45
N ALA A 331 3.27 14.00 -0.99
CA ALA A 331 4.38 13.17 -1.44
C ALA A 331 5.69 13.57 -0.74
N ASN A 332 6.43 12.58 -0.24
CA ASN A 332 7.79 12.74 0.27
C ASN A 332 8.70 11.71 -0.41
N LEU A 333 9.73 12.18 -1.10
CA LEU A 333 10.75 11.34 -1.72
C LEU A 333 12.03 11.38 -0.88
N TYR A 334 12.53 10.19 -0.56
CA TYR A 334 13.82 10.03 0.09
C TYR A 334 14.77 9.30 -0.86
N LEU A 335 15.95 9.86 -1.12
CA LEU A 335 16.95 9.25 -2.00
C LEU A 335 17.94 8.43 -1.20
N ASN A 336 18.37 7.30 -1.76
CA ASN A 336 19.38 6.45 -1.15
C ASN A 336 20.79 6.97 -1.50
N PRO A 337 21.59 7.44 -0.51
CA PRO A 337 22.94 7.92 -0.76
C PRO A 337 23.91 6.80 -1.19
N ASN A 338 23.54 5.53 -0.95
CA ASN A 338 24.34 4.35 -1.26
C ASN A 338 23.82 3.59 -2.51
N ALA A 339 22.93 4.21 -3.31
CA ALA A 339 22.40 3.58 -4.52
C ALA A 339 23.47 3.40 -5.60
N ARG A 340 23.49 2.23 -6.24
CA ARG A 340 24.34 1.94 -7.41
C ARG A 340 23.92 2.78 -8.62
N HIS A 341 22.63 3.01 -8.77
CA HIS A 341 22.04 3.81 -9.85
C HIS A 341 21.22 4.97 -9.26
N PRO A 342 21.85 6.05 -8.76
CA PRO A 342 21.13 7.14 -8.11
C PRO A 342 20.25 7.91 -9.11
N VAL A 343 19.14 8.47 -8.61
CA VAL A 343 18.37 9.46 -9.37
C VAL A 343 19.03 10.82 -9.20
N THR A 344 19.45 11.45 -10.29
CA THR A 344 20.13 12.75 -10.23
C THR A 344 19.16 13.91 -9.99
N PRO A 345 19.60 15.05 -9.43
CA PRO A 345 18.77 16.24 -9.29
C PRO A 345 18.11 16.69 -10.60
N ASP A 346 18.86 16.68 -11.71
CA ASP A 346 18.32 16.98 -13.04
C ASP A 346 17.29 15.95 -13.49
N GLY A 347 17.48 14.68 -13.13
CA GLY A 347 16.50 13.63 -13.34
C GLY A 347 15.19 13.92 -12.60
N LEU A 348 15.29 14.23 -11.31
CA LEU A 348 14.14 14.59 -10.48
C LEU A 348 13.42 15.82 -11.00
N GLY A 349 14.17 16.86 -11.41
CA GLY A 349 13.62 18.05 -12.04
C GLY A 349 12.78 17.70 -13.26
N ARG A 350 13.26 16.79 -14.13
CA ARG A 350 12.49 16.38 -15.32
C ARG A 350 11.24 15.56 -14.98
N ILE A 351 11.30 14.65 -14.00
CA ILE A 351 10.15 13.81 -13.62
C ILE A 351 9.10 14.61 -12.85
N PHE A 352 9.54 15.38 -11.84
CA PHE A 352 8.69 15.91 -10.78
C PHE A 352 8.58 17.44 -10.77
N HIS A 353 8.96 18.16 -11.85
CA HIS A 353 8.98 19.63 -11.93
C HIS A 353 7.71 20.33 -11.43
N ALA A 354 6.53 19.74 -11.67
CA ALA A 354 5.24 20.34 -11.33
C ALA A 354 4.73 19.96 -9.93
N THR A 355 5.45 19.10 -9.21
CA THR A 355 5.01 18.58 -7.91
C THR A 355 5.47 19.48 -6.75
N ARG A 356 4.71 19.47 -5.65
CA ARG A 356 5.13 20.09 -4.36
C ARG A 356 5.78 19.08 -3.42
N MET A 357 6.42 18.05 -3.99
CA MET A 357 7.00 16.95 -3.25
C MET A 357 8.20 17.40 -2.42
N ARG A 358 8.30 16.93 -1.17
CA ARG A 358 9.52 17.12 -0.36
C ARG A 358 10.56 16.08 -0.77
N ILE A 359 11.81 16.50 -0.89
CA ILE A 359 12.92 15.63 -1.28
C ILE A 359 14.01 15.73 -0.21
N ASP A 360 14.48 14.59 0.29
CA ASP A 360 15.60 14.48 1.23
C ASP A 360 16.57 13.41 0.69
N ASP A 361 17.84 13.76 0.59
CA ASP A 361 18.88 12.91 0.00
C ASP A 361 19.81 12.25 1.03
N PHE A 362 19.58 12.50 2.32
CA PHE A 362 20.42 12.01 3.41
C PHE A 362 21.91 12.36 3.26
N SER A 363 22.24 13.44 2.54
CA SER A 363 23.61 13.88 2.27
C SER A 363 24.47 14.10 3.53
N HIS A 364 23.84 14.33 4.69
CA HIS A 364 24.51 14.51 5.98
C HIS A 364 24.32 13.35 6.97
N ASP A 365 23.62 12.28 6.58
CA ASP A 365 23.27 11.16 7.47
C ASP A 365 24.08 9.88 7.20
N ASN A 366 24.90 9.87 6.13
CA ASN A 366 25.72 8.74 5.68
C ASN A 366 27.13 8.80 6.29
N TYR A 367 27.27 8.33 7.54
CA TYR A 367 28.52 8.31 8.31
C TYR A 367 28.99 6.90 8.66
#